data_AF-A0A7C1GER0-F1
#
_entry.id   AF-A0A7C1GER0-F1
#
_cell.length_a   1.000
_cell.length_b   1.000
_cell.length_c   1.000
_cell.angle_alpha   90.00
_cell.angle_beta   90.00
_cell.angle_gamma   90.00
#
_symmetry.space_group_name_H-M   'P 1'
#
loop_
_entity.id
_entity.type
_entity.pdbx_description
1 polymer ?
#
loop_
_entity_poly.entity_id
_entity_poly.type
_entity_poly.pdbx_seq_one_letter_code
_entity_poly.pdbx_strand_id
1 'polypeptide(L)' 'MQRESFRILVIDDDEIARDVVVSLLSKEGFLVHSAKDGLEGISALRREYFNLVITD' A
#
# COMPACT_ATOMS: atom_id res chain seq x y z
N MET A 1 -17.98 -1.82 6.61
CA MET A 1 -16.64 -2.43 6.55
C MET A 1 -15.81 -1.82 7.66
N GLN A 2 -15.19 -2.61 8.54
CA GLN A 2 -14.22 -2.06 9.49
C GLN A 2 -12.97 -1.69 8.68
N ARG A 3 -12.71 -0.40 8.46
CA ARG A 3 -11.60 0.07 7.60
C ARG A 3 -10.23 -0.26 8.21
N GLU A 4 -10.16 -0.35 9.54
CA GLU A 4 -8.94 -0.68 10.29
C GLU A 4 -8.41 -2.10 10.06
N SER A 5 -9.22 -3.03 9.55
CA SER A 5 -8.75 -4.38 9.19
C SER A 5 -8.37 -4.50 7.72
N PHE A 6 -8.61 -3.46 6.91
CA PHE A 6 -8.42 -3.51 5.47
C PHE A 6 -7.02 -2.99 5.10
N ARG A 7 -6.17 -3.89 4.63
CA ARG A 7 -4.76 -3.64 4.31
C ARG A 7 -4.57 -3.38 2.83
N ILE A 8 -3.90 -2.28 2.51
CA ILE A 8 -3.59 -1.86 1.14
C ILE A 8 -2.07 -1.81 0.98
N LEU A 9 -1.56 -2.35 -0.13
CA LEU A 9 -0.17 -2.19 -0.56
C LEU A 9 -0.12 -1.23 -1.75
N VAL A 10 0.67 -0.17 -1.65
CA VAL A 10 0.94 0.78 -2.74
C VAL A 10 2.35 0.54 -3.25
N ILE A 11 2.50 0.25 -4.54
CA ILE A 11 3.78 0.01 -5.21
C ILE A 11 3.92 1.07 -6.30
N ASP A 12 4.92 1.92 -6.22
CA ASP A 12 5.14 3.01 -7.18
C ASP A 12 6.60 3.44 -7.07
N ASP A 13 7.30 3.68 -8.17
CA ASP A 13 8.71 4.08 -8.16
C ASP A 13 8.90 5.59 -7.93
N ASP A 14 7.88 6.41 -8.18
CA ASP A 14 7.82 7.82 -7.85
C ASP A 14 7.46 8.00 -6.36
N GLU A 15 8.43 8.51 -5.58
CA GLU A 15 8.28 8.74 -4.15
C GLU A 15 7.14 9.69 -3.81
N ILE A 16 6.94 10.76 -4.60
CA ILE A 16 5.93 11.77 -4.33
C ILE A 16 4.54 11.19 -4.59
N ALA A 17 4.36 10.49 -5.72
CA ALA A 17 3.10 9.85 -6.06
C ALA A 17 2.71 8.80 -5.00
N ARG A 18 3.66 7.92 -4.63
CA ARG A 18 3.50 6.92 -3.58
C ARG A 18 3.06 7.53 -2.26
N ASP A 19 3.74 8.58 -1.80
CA ASP A 19 3.46 9.24 -0.51
C ASP A 19 2.09 9.93 -0.49
N VAL A 20 1.68 10.53 -1.62
CA VAL A 20 0.33 11.13 -1.76
C VAL A 20 -0.75 10.07 -1.61
N VAL A 21 -0.61 8.92 -2.29
CA VAL A 21 -1.59 7.82 -2.20
C VAL A 21 -1.63 7.24 -0.80
N VAL A 22 -0.46 6.98 -0.19
CA VAL A 22 -0.36 6.47 1.19
C VAL A 22 -1.03 7.43 2.18
N SER A 23 -0.74 8.73 2.09
CA SER A 23 -1.32 9.75 2.97
C SER A 23 -2.84 9.81 2.85
N LEU A 24 -3.37 9.78 1.62
CA LEU A 24 -4.80 9.86 1.35
C LEU A 24 -5.55 8.65 1.92
N LEU A 25 -5.07 7.44 1.64
CA LEU A 25 -5.71 6.20 2.11
C LEU A 25 -5.56 6.02 3.63
N SER A 26 -4.42 6.41 4.21
CA SER A 26 -4.25 6.35 5.67
C SER A 26 -5.21 7.29 6.40
N LYS A 27 -5.45 8.50 5.87
CA LYS A 27 -6.42 9.45 6.42
C LYS A 27 -7.86 8.93 6.39
N GLU A 28 -8.19 8.08 5.41
CA GLU A 28 -9.48 7.41 5.32
C GLU A 28 -9.65 6.23 6.31
N GLY A 29 -8.60 5.91 7.09
CA GLY A 29 -8.62 4.87 8.13
C GLY A 29 -8.24 3.48 7.64
N PHE A 30 -7.57 3.36 6.48
CA PHE A 30 -7.02 2.09 5.99
C PHE A 30 -5.63 1.82 6.57
N LEU A 31 -5.25 0.54 6.66
CA LEU A 31 -3.88 0.14 6.95
C LEU A 31 -3.08 0.11 5.65
N VAL A 32 -2.20 1.07 5.44
CA VAL A 32 -1.48 1.22 4.17
C VAL A 32 0.00 0.88 4.36
N HIS A 33 0.51 0.03 3.48
CA HIS A 33 1.94 -0.26 3.33
C HIS A 33 2.39 0.25 1.96
N SER A 34 3.66 0.60 1.84
CA SER A 34 4.25 1.05 0.58
C SER A 34 5.48 0.22 0.22
N ALA A 35 5.75 0.15 -1.08
CA ALA A 35 6.95 -0.44 -1.66
C ALA A 35 7.41 0.47 -2.81
N LYS A 36 8.73 0.65 -2.96
CA LYS A 36 9.29 1.53 -3.99
C LYS A 36 9.49 0.86 -5.36
N ASP A 37 9.33 -0.46 -5.40
CA ASP A 37 9.50 -1.25 -6.61
C ASP A 37 8.78 -2.60 -6.47
N GLY A 38 8.69 -3.33 -7.60
CA GLY A 38 8.04 -4.63 -7.64
C GLY A 38 8.71 -5.71 -6.79
N LEU A 39 10.03 -5.64 -6.56
CA LEU A 39 10.74 -6.63 -5.74
C LEU A 39 10.37 -6.48 -4.27
N GLU A 40 10.33 -5.24 -3.79
CA GLU A 40 9.85 -4.91 -2.45
C GLU A 40 8.36 -5.27 -2.30
N GLY A 41 7.53 -4.96 -3.32
CA GLY A 41 6.11 -5.29 -3.32
C GLY A 41 5.85 -6.81 -3.26
N ILE A 42 6.53 -7.60 -4.08
CA ILE A 42 6.46 -9.08 -4.03
C ILE A 42 6.96 -9.60 -2.68
N SER A 43 8.02 -9.00 -2.12
CA SER A 43 8.54 -9.38 -0.81
C SER A 43 7.53 -9.13 0.31
N ALA A 44 6.78 -8.02 0.23
CA ALA A 44 5.68 -7.72 1.16
C ALA A 44 4.53 -8.72 1.03
N LEU A 45 4.08 -9.00 -0.20
CA LEU A 45 3.00 -9.96 -0.50
C LEU A 45 3.29 -11.39 -0.02
N ARG A 46 4.57 -11.75 0.10
CA ARG A 46 4.98 -13.06 0.65
C ARG A 46 4.97 -13.11 2.19
N ARG A 47 5.02 -11.96 2.87
CA ARG A 47 5.11 -11.85 4.33
C ARG A 47 3.75 -11.69 4.98
N GLU A 48 2.82 -11.01 4.32
CA GLU A 48 1.50 -10.72 4.86
C GLU A 48 0.43 -10.61 3.77
N TYR A 49 -0.83 -10.65 4.22
CA TYR A 49 -1.99 -10.56 3.34
C TYR A 49 -2.43 -9.10 3.14
N PHE A 50 -2.74 -8.75 1.88
CA PHE A 50 -3.32 -7.47 1.50
C PHE A 50 -4.67 -7.67 0.82
N ASN A 51 -5.62 -6.78 1.09
CA ASN A 51 -6.94 -6.77 0.46
C ASN A 51 -6.91 -6.12 -0.92
N LEU A 52 -5.98 -5.21 -1.15
CA LEU A 52 -5.83 -4.45 -2.38
C LEU A 52 -4.33 -4.15 -2.61
N VAL A 53 -3.90 -4.26 -3.86
CA VAL A 53 -2.62 -3.74 -4.34
C VAL A 53 -2.92 -2.63 -5.35
N ILE A 54 -2.25 -1.49 -5.20
CA ILE A 54 -2.27 -0.37 -6.15
C ILE A 54 -0.86 -0.29 -6.73
N THR A 55 -0.74 -0.31 -8.05
CA THR A 55 0.52 -0.21 -8.79
C THR A 55 0.31 0.63 -10.04
N ASP A 56 1.37 1.32 -10.48
CA ASP A 56 1.51 1.89 -11.81
C ASP A 56 2.13 0.91 -12.81
#